data_AF-A0AA88GX03-F1
#
_entry.id   AF-A0AA88GX03-F1
#
_cell.length_a   1.000
_cell.length_b   1.000
_cell.length_c   1.000
_cell.angle_alpha   90.00
_cell.angle_beta   90.00
_cell.angle_gamma   90.00
#
_symmetry.space_group_name_H-M   'P 1'
#
loop_
_entity.id
_entity.type
_entity.pdbx_description
1 polymer ?
#
loop_
_entity_poly.entity_id
_entity_poly.type
_entity_poly.pdbx_seq_one_letter_code
_entity_poly.pdbx_strand_id
1 'polypeptide(L)'
;MSTILSVGFGGFGNLSLNQLSTQQEPKESTALSLLNVKHISVGLWHSMIVTSHGKLYGVGRNRYGALGIGEPESLDQLNYLLPVEVPLSSGVKIMKACAGKTHSIALTDDGTLFSFGFGIACGHGHTTLTGVPEPVQYLFSYRVVDCSAGEGHSAAATEDGKLFTWGLANRIKPVMVKNKEIDDELFVQVVCGAYHAIALTATGKLFGYGRNDDGQVNGETSCFISEECIVEIKHPLGEGHYWTQVSCGLKQTIALDNKGKVYIWGLIKDGLTSVSGSVKAPTLVDLSNLSSKVKKVMSGYSSFGILTQDGKLQTWGYNLHYNCCHGHNKFVQKPTMVESLSPMAINDVFMGAYNVFISCGLSATSDYSRLLHETCYFADCKLRASNGDEQVCHSCILSARSPYIAALLFKSYVTNQLSTSCAKFTSTSEKLKAEIENILTLDFIEDGNQLSQVLDLLYTNISNNIKNPKKFDDIFNSYLFNTEKSIELLQSLGNADEAKKIKRIC
;
A
#
# COMPACT_ATOMS: atom_id res chain seq x y z
N MET A 1 -10.91 -6.47 -3.56
CA MET A 1 -9.42 -6.46 -3.59
C MET A 1 -8.97 -5.07 -4.03
N SER A 2 -7.91 -4.53 -3.41
CA SER A 2 -7.27 -3.29 -3.87
C SER A 2 -6.20 -3.58 -4.92
N THR A 3 -6.17 -2.81 -6.00
CA THR A 3 -5.09 -2.88 -6.99
C THR A 3 -3.88 -2.11 -6.48
N ILE A 4 -2.69 -2.71 -6.54
CA ILE A 4 -1.43 -2.03 -6.21
C ILE A 4 -0.72 -1.64 -7.49
N LEU A 5 -0.56 -0.34 -7.71
CA LEU A 5 0.27 0.21 -8.78
C LEU A 5 1.66 0.55 -8.24
N SER A 6 2.68 0.36 -9.08
CA SER A 6 4.07 0.68 -8.81
C SER A 6 4.60 1.62 -9.89
N VAL A 7 5.34 2.65 -9.49
CA VAL A 7 5.98 3.60 -10.40
C VAL A 7 7.32 4.07 -9.83
N GLY A 8 8.21 4.46 -10.73
CA GLY A 8 9.48 5.06 -10.36
C GLY A 8 10.68 4.16 -10.67
N PHE A 9 11.77 4.32 -9.91
CA PHE A 9 12.98 3.53 -10.08
C PHE A 9 12.76 2.05 -9.71
N GLY A 10 13.11 1.13 -10.61
CA GLY A 10 12.93 -0.32 -10.44
C GLY A 10 14.19 -1.16 -10.62
N GLY A 11 15.38 -0.54 -10.64
CA GLY A 11 16.65 -1.19 -10.97
C GLY A 11 17.11 -2.29 -10.00
N PHE A 12 16.39 -2.49 -8.89
CA PHE A 12 16.64 -3.60 -7.94
C PHE A 12 15.45 -4.54 -7.79
N GLY A 13 14.41 -4.41 -8.62
CA GLY A 13 13.18 -5.19 -8.49
C GLY A 13 12.22 -4.64 -7.44
N ASN A 14 12.55 -3.51 -6.81
CA ASN A 14 11.80 -2.84 -5.74
C ASN A 14 10.44 -2.26 -6.16
N LEU A 15 9.95 -2.58 -7.37
CA LEU A 15 8.60 -2.28 -7.85
C LEU A 15 7.69 -3.51 -7.87
N SER A 16 8.23 -4.71 -7.63
CA SER A 16 7.47 -5.96 -7.65
C SER A 16 6.78 -6.26 -9.01
N LEU A 17 7.47 -6.01 -10.12
CA LEU A 17 6.95 -6.15 -11.48
C LEU A 17 7.58 -7.31 -12.26
N ASN A 18 8.37 -8.16 -11.59
CA ASN A 18 9.18 -9.21 -12.24
C ASN A 18 10.13 -8.69 -13.34
N GLN A 19 10.67 -7.47 -13.15
CA GLN A 19 11.60 -6.83 -14.08
C GLN A 19 12.49 -5.81 -13.34
N LEU A 20 13.62 -5.46 -13.95
CA LEU A 20 14.61 -4.51 -13.42
C LEU A 20 14.56 -3.12 -14.08
N SER A 21 13.41 -2.74 -14.63
CA SER A 21 13.24 -1.47 -15.36
C SER A 21 12.54 -0.41 -14.50
N THR A 22 13.00 0.83 -14.62
CA THR A 22 12.29 2.02 -14.13
C THR A 22 10.95 2.15 -14.87
N GLN A 23 9.85 2.37 -14.14
CA GLN A 23 8.54 2.60 -14.73
C GLN A 23 8.24 4.09 -14.79
N GLN A 24 7.87 4.56 -15.98
CA GLN A 24 7.55 5.96 -16.24
C GLN A 24 6.14 6.32 -15.78
N GLU A 25 5.23 5.36 -15.87
CA GLU A 25 3.82 5.48 -15.49
C GLU A 25 3.46 4.40 -14.45
N PRO A 26 2.43 4.66 -13.61
CA PRO A 26 1.88 3.66 -12.69
C PRO A 26 1.49 2.37 -13.41
N LYS A 27 2.13 1.25 -13.02
CA LYS A 27 1.87 -0.08 -13.56
C LYS A 27 1.44 -1.03 -12.45
N GLU A 28 0.44 -1.86 -12.71
CA GLU A 28 -0.01 -2.83 -11.71
C GLU A 28 1.07 -3.86 -11.37
N SER A 29 1.25 -4.08 -10.06
CA SER A 29 1.93 -5.24 -9.51
C SER A 29 0.89 -6.29 -9.10
N THR A 30 0.60 -7.22 -10.00
CA THR A 30 -0.36 -8.32 -9.74
C THR A 30 0.03 -9.12 -8.51
N ALA A 31 1.32 -9.35 -8.30
CA ALA A 31 1.81 -10.08 -7.12
C ALA A 31 1.47 -9.36 -5.81
N LEU A 32 1.57 -8.02 -5.75
CA LEU A 32 1.17 -7.26 -4.58
C LEU A 32 -0.35 -7.16 -4.45
N SER A 33 -1.09 -7.00 -5.55
CA SER A 33 -2.57 -6.97 -5.55
C SER A 33 -3.17 -8.22 -4.92
N LEU A 34 -2.52 -9.39 -5.07
CA LEU A 34 -2.98 -10.68 -4.51
C LEU A 34 -2.70 -10.85 -3.00
N LEU A 35 -1.87 -10.00 -2.38
CA LEU A 35 -1.45 -10.17 -0.98
C LEU A 35 -2.38 -9.50 0.04
N ASN A 36 -3.48 -8.86 -0.38
CA ASN A 36 -4.34 -8.05 0.50
C ASN A 36 -3.52 -7.09 1.37
N VAL A 37 -2.72 -6.26 0.70
CA VAL A 37 -1.75 -5.33 1.31
C VAL A 37 -2.46 -4.33 2.23
N LYS A 38 -1.97 -4.24 3.46
CA LYS A 38 -2.39 -3.25 4.46
C LYS A 38 -1.45 -2.05 4.50
N HIS A 39 -0.15 -2.28 4.41
CA HIS A 39 0.88 -1.26 4.54
C HIS A 39 2.11 -1.61 3.69
N ILE A 40 2.72 -0.59 3.08
CA ILE A 40 4.01 -0.72 2.41
C ILE A 40 4.95 0.34 2.99
N SER A 41 6.13 -0.07 3.40
CA SER A 41 7.24 0.86 3.64
C SER A 41 8.26 0.74 2.53
N VAL A 42 8.62 1.90 1.97
CA VAL A 42 9.47 2.01 0.79
C VAL A 42 10.80 2.63 1.21
N GLY A 43 11.84 1.80 1.28
CA GLY A 43 13.19 2.23 1.65
C GLY A 43 13.97 2.79 0.47
N LEU A 44 15.30 2.73 0.55
CA LEU A 44 16.15 3.19 -0.56
C LEU A 44 16.24 2.16 -1.70
N TRP A 45 16.43 0.89 -1.34
CA TRP A 45 16.71 -0.18 -2.32
C TRP A 45 15.72 -1.35 -2.26
N HIS A 46 14.89 -1.39 -1.21
CA HIS A 46 13.92 -2.44 -0.96
C HIS A 46 12.63 -1.87 -0.38
N SER A 47 11.60 -2.70 -0.32
CA SER A 47 10.33 -2.36 0.31
C SER A 47 9.83 -3.52 1.14
N MET A 48 9.20 -3.19 2.26
CA MET A 48 8.58 -4.13 3.17
C MET A 48 7.06 -3.99 3.10
N ILE A 49 6.37 -5.11 2.97
CA ILE A 49 4.94 -5.19 2.72
C ILE A 49 4.29 -5.95 3.87
N VAL A 50 3.30 -5.34 4.50
CA VAL A 50 2.50 -5.95 5.56
C VAL A 50 1.11 -6.24 5.01
N THR A 51 0.66 -7.48 5.12
CA THR A 51 -0.68 -7.88 4.69
C THR A 51 -1.71 -7.60 5.78
N SER A 52 -3.00 -7.59 5.42
CA SER A 52 -4.13 -7.54 6.35
C SER A 52 -4.11 -8.65 7.41
N HIS A 53 -3.50 -9.80 7.10
CA HIS A 53 -3.37 -10.94 8.00
C HIS A 53 -2.14 -10.87 8.92
N GLY A 54 -1.36 -9.79 8.85
CA GLY A 54 -0.16 -9.59 9.67
C GLY A 54 1.07 -10.34 9.18
N LYS A 55 1.07 -10.85 7.93
CA LYS A 55 2.28 -11.42 7.31
C LYS A 55 3.19 -10.32 6.77
N LEU A 56 4.49 -10.58 6.77
CA LEU A 56 5.52 -9.67 6.27
C LEU A 56 6.16 -10.25 5.00
N TYR A 57 6.26 -9.41 3.98
CA TYR A 57 6.95 -9.72 2.73
C TYR A 57 7.99 -8.65 2.42
N GLY A 58 9.07 -9.02 1.74
CA GLY A 58 10.09 -8.13 1.21
C GLY A 58 10.12 -8.14 -0.32
N VAL A 59 10.55 -7.03 -0.94
CA VAL A 59 10.87 -6.97 -2.38
C VAL A 59 12.01 -5.98 -2.62
N GLY A 60 12.78 -6.18 -3.68
CA GLY A 60 13.93 -5.33 -4.03
C GLY A 60 15.26 -5.93 -3.60
N ARG A 61 16.22 -5.07 -3.25
CA ARG A 61 17.60 -5.48 -2.94
C ARG A 61 17.71 -6.11 -1.55
N ASN A 62 18.14 -7.37 -1.46
CA ASN A 62 18.46 -8.07 -0.22
C ASN A 62 19.96 -8.03 0.14
N ARG A 63 20.68 -6.98 -0.27
CA ARG A 63 22.06 -6.81 0.17
C ARG A 63 22.07 -6.63 1.68
N TYR A 64 22.92 -7.39 2.37
CA TYR A 64 22.99 -7.40 3.82
C TYR A 64 21.74 -7.96 4.52
N GLY A 65 20.94 -8.81 3.88
CA GLY A 65 19.78 -9.43 4.52
C GLY A 65 18.68 -8.44 4.92
N ALA A 66 18.60 -7.27 4.27
CA ALA A 66 17.63 -6.22 4.58
C ALA A 66 16.16 -6.63 4.36
N LEU A 67 15.90 -7.73 3.64
CA LEU A 67 14.56 -8.32 3.51
C LEU A 67 14.21 -9.29 4.64
N GLY A 68 15.16 -9.70 5.48
CA GLY A 68 14.90 -10.61 6.61
C GLY A 68 14.82 -12.09 6.25
N ILE A 69 15.29 -12.47 5.06
CA ILE A 69 15.23 -13.85 4.54
C ILE A 69 16.61 -14.53 4.54
N GLY A 70 17.56 -14.00 5.32
CA GLY A 70 18.96 -14.39 5.29
C GLY A 70 19.79 -13.58 4.30
N GLU A 71 21.10 -13.86 4.30
CA GLU A 71 22.03 -13.26 3.35
C GLU A 71 21.99 -14.02 2.01
N PRO A 72 22.02 -13.33 0.87
CA PRO A 72 22.14 -13.97 -0.44
C PRO A 72 23.48 -14.71 -0.57
N GLU A 73 23.45 -15.94 -1.09
CA GLU A 73 24.65 -16.78 -1.26
C GLU A 73 25.61 -16.24 -2.33
N SER A 74 25.12 -15.41 -3.27
CA SER A 74 25.90 -14.83 -4.34
C SER A 74 25.39 -13.45 -4.77
N LEU A 75 26.22 -12.70 -5.50
CA LEU A 75 25.88 -11.38 -6.03
C LEU A 75 24.73 -11.40 -7.05
N ASP A 76 24.47 -12.54 -7.68
CA ASP A 76 23.40 -12.69 -8.67
C ASP A 76 22.01 -12.87 -8.03
N GLN A 77 21.96 -13.21 -6.73
CA GLN A 77 20.73 -13.40 -5.95
C GLN A 77 20.39 -12.19 -5.06
N LEU A 78 20.96 -11.01 -5.37
CA LEU A 78 20.76 -9.81 -4.56
C LEU A 78 19.38 -9.16 -4.71
N ASN A 79 18.66 -9.42 -5.80
CA ASN A 79 17.44 -8.68 -6.15
C ASN A 79 16.23 -9.61 -6.22
N TYR A 80 15.22 -9.31 -5.41
CA TYR A 80 13.94 -10.03 -5.38
C TYR A 80 12.91 -9.22 -6.16
N LEU A 81 12.53 -9.71 -7.33
CA LEU A 81 11.65 -8.98 -8.27
C LEU A 81 10.15 -9.17 -7.96
N LEU A 82 9.84 -10.07 -7.03
CA LEU A 82 8.51 -10.43 -6.56
C LEU A 82 8.54 -10.53 -5.02
N PRO A 83 7.38 -10.40 -4.34
CA PRO A 83 7.34 -10.41 -2.89
C PRO A 83 7.75 -11.79 -2.36
N VAL A 84 8.63 -11.79 -1.36
CA VAL A 84 9.10 -12.99 -0.66
C VAL A 84 8.70 -12.90 0.81
N GLU A 85 8.08 -13.95 1.34
CA GLU A 85 7.63 -14.00 2.74
C GLU A 85 8.83 -14.04 3.69
N VAL A 86 8.79 -13.20 4.72
CA VAL A 86 9.83 -13.15 5.75
C VAL A 86 9.56 -14.27 6.76
N PRO A 87 10.55 -15.14 7.07
CA PRO A 87 10.36 -16.25 7.99
C PRO A 87 10.23 -15.74 9.44
N LEU A 88 8.99 -15.56 9.88
CA LEU A 88 8.64 -15.26 11.26
C LEU A 88 8.06 -16.50 11.94
N SER A 89 8.26 -16.62 13.26
CA SER A 89 7.66 -17.71 14.05
C SER A 89 6.13 -17.69 13.96
N SER A 90 5.50 -18.87 14.04
CA SER A 90 4.04 -18.98 14.03
C SER A 90 3.42 -18.14 15.15
N GLY A 91 2.36 -17.39 14.82
CA GLY A 91 1.65 -16.51 15.75
C GLY A 91 2.13 -15.07 15.80
N VAL A 92 3.32 -14.76 15.24
CA VAL A 92 3.80 -13.38 15.13
C VAL A 92 3.00 -12.62 14.07
N LYS A 93 2.34 -11.53 14.48
CA LYS A 93 1.56 -10.67 13.58
C LYS A 93 2.20 -9.30 13.48
N ILE A 94 2.65 -8.94 12.28
CA ILE A 94 3.22 -7.63 12.00
C ILE A 94 2.11 -6.61 11.77
N MET A 95 2.16 -5.48 12.49
CA MET A 95 1.24 -4.37 12.31
C MET A 95 1.83 -3.25 11.44
N LYS A 96 3.14 -3.03 11.50
CA LYS A 96 3.87 -2.02 10.72
C LYS A 96 5.27 -2.53 10.37
N ALA A 97 5.77 -2.16 9.20
CA ALA A 97 7.17 -2.35 8.83
C ALA A 97 7.76 -1.04 8.36
N CYS A 98 9.08 -0.86 8.50
CA CYS A 98 9.84 0.31 8.11
C CYS A 98 11.14 -0.10 7.42
N ALA A 99 11.35 0.33 6.18
CA ALA A 99 12.53 0.03 5.38
C ALA A 99 13.48 1.24 5.37
N GLY A 100 14.72 1.02 5.82
CA GLY A 100 15.80 2.00 5.72
C GLY A 100 16.61 1.84 4.42
N LYS A 101 17.92 2.04 4.50
CA LYS A 101 18.85 1.82 3.37
C LYS A 101 19.35 0.39 3.27
N THR A 102 19.78 -0.14 4.40
CA THR A 102 20.42 -1.47 4.54
C THR A 102 19.81 -2.30 5.66
N HIS A 103 18.75 -1.80 6.28
CA HIS A 103 18.05 -2.46 7.36
C HIS A 103 16.54 -2.25 7.25
N SER A 104 15.82 -3.04 8.02
CA SER A 104 14.38 -2.99 8.16
C SER A 104 14.01 -3.19 9.63
N ILE A 105 12.83 -2.69 9.98
CA ILE A 105 12.22 -2.86 11.28
C ILE A 105 10.80 -3.38 11.06
N ALA A 106 10.36 -4.33 11.87
CA ALA A 106 9.00 -4.85 11.89
C ALA A 106 8.44 -4.77 13.31
N LEU A 107 7.30 -4.10 13.45
CA LEU A 107 6.56 -3.94 14.70
C LEU A 107 5.40 -4.93 14.72
N THR A 108 5.30 -5.71 15.78
CA THR A 108 4.18 -6.62 16.03
C THR A 108 3.01 -5.93 16.72
N ASP A 109 1.83 -6.55 16.68
CA ASP A 109 0.63 -6.07 17.37
C ASP A 109 0.75 -6.05 18.92
N ASP A 110 1.59 -6.92 19.48
CA ASP A 110 1.92 -6.90 20.92
C ASP A 110 2.94 -5.81 21.31
N GLY A 111 3.52 -5.10 20.34
CA GLY A 111 4.49 -4.03 20.56
C GLY A 111 5.95 -4.47 20.62
N THR A 112 6.25 -5.73 20.27
CA THR A 112 7.62 -6.22 20.06
C THR A 112 8.20 -5.65 18.76
N LEU A 113 9.43 -5.17 18.84
CA LEU A 113 10.16 -4.66 17.68
C LEU A 113 11.21 -5.67 17.22
N PHE A 114 11.13 -6.09 15.96
CA PHE A 114 12.17 -6.85 15.28
C PHE A 114 12.96 -5.94 14.36
N SER A 115 14.25 -6.21 14.21
CA SER A 115 15.07 -5.57 13.17
C SER A 115 16.02 -6.58 12.51
N PHE A 116 16.34 -6.30 11.26
CA PHE A 116 17.18 -7.13 10.42
C PHE A 116 17.81 -6.28 9.33
N GLY A 117 18.89 -6.80 8.74
CA GLY A 117 19.78 -6.07 7.87
C GLY A 117 21.16 -5.87 8.49
N PHE A 118 21.77 -4.72 8.20
CA PHE A 118 23.14 -4.44 8.63
C PHE A 118 23.32 -3.06 9.25
N GLY A 119 24.20 -3.05 10.25
CA GLY A 119 24.73 -1.87 10.89
C GLY A 119 24.01 -1.51 12.17
N ILE A 120 24.48 -0.41 12.76
CA ILE A 120 24.05 0.10 14.05
C ILE A 120 22.57 0.50 14.09
N ALA A 121 21.95 0.71 12.93
CA ALA A 121 20.52 1.02 12.79
C ALA A 121 19.61 -0.17 13.11
N CYS A 122 20.14 -1.40 13.23
CA CYS A 122 19.40 -2.55 13.76
C CYS A 122 19.17 -2.45 15.28
N GLY A 123 20.09 -1.82 16.02
CA GLY A 123 19.90 -1.56 17.45
C GLY A 123 20.19 -2.74 18.39
N HIS A 124 20.93 -3.75 17.93
CA HIS A 124 21.23 -4.97 18.70
C HIS A 124 22.41 -4.85 19.66
N GLY A 125 23.06 -3.68 19.74
CA GLY A 125 24.26 -3.50 20.56
C GLY A 125 25.54 -4.03 19.91
N HIS A 126 25.47 -4.38 18.63
CA HIS A 126 26.60 -4.77 17.80
C HIS A 126 26.40 -4.30 16.35
N THR A 127 27.44 -4.41 15.52
CA THR A 127 27.42 -4.00 14.10
C THR A 127 27.40 -5.18 13.13
N THR A 128 27.35 -6.42 13.65
CA THR A 128 27.29 -7.62 12.80
C THR A 128 25.98 -7.68 12.03
N LEU A 129 26.03 -8.40 10.91
CA LEU A 129 24.87 -8.69 10.08
C LEU A 129 23.81 -9.48 10.88
N THR A 130 22.56 -9.06 10.75
CA THR A 130 21.38 -9.76 11.28
C THR A 130 20.43 -10.00 10.10
N GLY A 131 20.71 -11.02 9.27
CA GLY A 131 19.99 -11.23 8.01
C GLY A 131 18.57 -11.77 8.13
N VAL A 132 18.15 -12.16 9.34
CA VAL A 132 16.80 -12.62 9.68
C VAL A 132 16.25 -11.80 10.84
N PRO A 133 14.92 -11.67 11.01
CA PRO A 133 14.34 -10.88 12.07
C PRO A 133 14.82 -11.29 13.46
N GLU A 134 15.43 -10.35 14.17
CA GLU A 134 15.84 -10.50 15.56
C GLU A 134 15.12 -9.46 16.43
N PRO A 135 14.59 -9.84 17.60
CA PRO A 135 13.98 -8.89 18.52
C PRO A 135 15.00 -7.87 19.05
N VAL A 136 14.62 -6.60 19.09
CA VAL A 136 15.44 -5.53 19.67
C VAL A 136 15.30 -5.56 21.20
N GLN A 137 16.14 -6.37 21.85
CA GLN A 137 16.02 -6.73 23.28
C GLN A 137 15.98 -5.53 24.24
N TYR A 138 16.64 -4.42 23.88
CA TYR A 138 16.66 -3.19 24.70
C TYR A 138 15.29 -2.53 24.86
N LEU A 139 14.29 -2.93 24.07
CA LEU A 139 12.92 -2.41 24.13
C LEU A 139 11.93 -3.39 24.79
N PHE A 140 12.37 -4.55 25.29
CA PHE A 140 11.46 -5.56 25.87
C PHE A 140 10.66 -5.10 27.09
N SER A 141 11.14 -4.08 27.82
CA SER A 141 10.42 -3.49 28.94
C SER A 141 9.37 -2.46 28.51
N TYR A 142 9.19 -2.25 27.21
CA TYR A 142 8.29 -1.24 26.64
C TYR A 142 7.40 -1.84 25.58
N ARG A 143 6.15 -1.37 25.55
CA ARG A 143 5.25 -1.64 24.44
C ARG A 143 5.44 -0.57 23.37
N VAL A 144 6.05 -0.92 22.24
CA VAL A 144 6.25 0.02 21.12
C VAL A 144 4.91 0.23 20.40
N VAL A 145 4.54 1.47 20.13
CA VAL A 145 3.30 1.83 19.40
C VAL A 145 3.58 2.38 18.01
N ASP A 146 4.77 2.96 17.80
CA ASP A 146 5.21 3.39 16.47
C ASP A 146 6.72 3.27 16.29
N CYS A 147 7.14 3.09 15.04
CA CYS A 147 8.56 3.04 14.68
C CYS A 147 8.81 3.65 13.29
N SER A 148 10.06 4.02 13.05
CA SER A 148 10.52 4.48 11.73
C SER A 148 12.00 4.21 11.51
N ALA A 149 12.39 4.09 10.23
CA ALA A 149 13.74 3.80 9.79
C ALA A 149 14.18 4.83 8.74
N GLY A 150 15.31 5.48 8.98
CA GLY A 150 16.00 6.37 8.03
C GLY A 150 17.10 5.64 7.26
N GLU A 151 18.00 6.36 6.61
CA GLU A 151 19.08 5.73 5.83
C GLU A 151 20.08 4.94 6.69
N GLY A 152 20.31 5.36 7.93
CA GLY A 152 21.29 4.74 8.82
C GLY A 152 20.92 4.86 10.29
N HIS A 153 19.65 5.11 10.56
CA HIS A 153 19.14 5.31 11.91
C HIS A 153 17.69 4.87 12.02
N SER A 154 17.22 4.78 13.26
CA SER A 154 15.93 4.24 13.59
C SER A 154 15.41 4.92 14.85
N ALA A 155 14.08 4.91 15.00
CA ALA A 155 13.43 5.45 16.16
C ALA A 155 12.15 4.68 16.48
N ALA A 156 11.73 4.73 17.74
CA ALA A 156 10.51 4.12 18.24
C ALA A 156 9.85 5.00 19.29
N ALA A 157 8.52 5.04 19.28
CA ALA A 157 7.69 5.62 20.33
C ALA A 157 6.95 4.51 21.08
N THR A 158 6.86 4.62 22.39
CA THR A 158 6.24 3.61 23.27
C THR A 158 4.88 4.06 23.79
N GLU A 159 4.08 3.13 24.28
CA GLU A 159 2.73 3.38 24.78
C GLU A 159 2.69 4.36 25.96
N ASP A 160 3.74 4.37 26.78
CA ASP A 160 3.94 5.34 27.87
C ASP A 160 4.56 6.66 27.40
N GLY A 161 4.63 6.89 26.09
CA GLY A 161 5.03 8.16 25.50
C GLY A 161 6.52 8.41 25.37
N LYS A 162 7.38 7.42 25.67
CA LYS A 162 8.82 7.59 25.57
C LYS A 162 9.30 7.48 24.12
N LEU A 163 10.31 8.27 23.80
CA LEU A 163 10.99 8.26 22.51
C LEU A 163 12.35 7.57 22.63
N PHE A 164 12.60 6.57 21.78
CA PHE A 164 13.87 5.87 21.65
C PHE A 164 14.48 6.12 20.28
N THR A 165 15.81 6.31 20.25
CA THR A 165 16.55 6.61 19.02
C THR A 165 17.86 5.82 19.00
N TRP A 166 18.28 5.39 17.80
CA TRP A 166 19.57 4.72 17.59
C TRP A 166 20.06 4.86 16.15
N GLY A 167 21.32 4.51 15.93
CA GLY A 167 22.03 4.60 14.65
C GLY A 167 22.70 5.96 14.40
N LEU A 168 22.03 7.09 14.65
CA LEU A 168 22.72 8.38 14.67
C LEU A 168 23.70 8.46 15.85
N ALA A 169 24.72 9.32 15.72
CA ALA A 169 25.78 9.52 16.72
C ALA A 169 26.46 8.20 17.19
N ASN A 170 26.53 7.19 16.33
CA ASN A 170 27.08 5.86 16.63
C ASN A 170 26.36 5.11 17.77
N ARG A 171 25.08 5.42 18.03
CA ARG A 171 24.27 4.69 19.02
C ARG A 171 23.94 3.29 18.48
N ILE A 172 24.65 2.29 18.95
CA ILE A 172 24.51 0.88 18.51
C ILE A 172 23.28 0.16 19.08
N LYS A 173 22.58 0.78 20.01
CA LYS A 173 21.37 0.28 20.68
C LYS A 173 20.38 1.42 20.91
N PRO A 174 19.07 1.13 21.04
CA PRO A 174 18.07 2.11 21.45
C PRO A 174 18.48 2.85 22.72
N VAL A 175 18.46 4.18 22.65
CA VAL A 175 18.65 5.07 23.80
C VAL A 175 17.40 5.92 23.95
N MET A 176 16.84 5.93 25.15
CA MET A 176 15.72 6.80 25.49
C MET A 176 16.19 8.25 25.43
N VAL A 177 15.46 9.07 24.69
CA VAL A 177 15.70 10.52 24.63
C VAL A 177 15.28 11.12 25.97
N LYS A 178 16.20 11.85 26.60
CA LYS A 178 15.97 12.57 27.86
C LYS A 178 16.22 14.05 27.61
N ASN A 179 15.17 14.86 27.68
CA ASN A 179 15.25 16.31 27.57
C ASN A 179 14.10 16.91 28.39
N LYS A 180 14.40 17.96 29.17
CA LYS A 180 13.41 18.65 30.01
C LYS A 180 12.22 19.21 29.21
N GLU A 181 12.42 19.51 27.93
CA GLU A 181 11.34 20.01 27.05
C GLU A 181 10.31 18.94 26.68
N ILE A 182 10.64 17.66 26.87
CA ILE A 182 9.78 16.53 26.48
C ILE A 182 9.34 15.67 27.67
N ASP A 183 9.72 16.03 28.91
CA ASP A 183 9.43 15.22 30.10
C ASP A 183 7.91 15.02 30.32
N ASP A 184 7.09 15.98 29.89
CA ASP A 184 5.62 15.95 29.98
C ASP A 184 4.93 15.59 28.64
N GLU A 185 5.67 15.18 27.62
CA GLU A 185 5.13 14.89 26.29
C GLU A 185 4.85 13.40 26.09
N LEU A 186 3.73 13.09 25.43
CA LEU A 186 3.33 11.74 25.05
C LEU A 186 3.56 11.55 23.54
N PHE A 187 4.69 10.96 23.15
CA PHE A 187 4.97 10.67 21.74
C PHE A 187 4.10 9.52 21.22
N VAL A 188 3.42 9.75 20.09
CA VAL A 188 2.50 8.77 19.47
C VAL A 188 2.92 8.34 18.07
N GLN A 189 3.80 9.12 17.43
CA GLN A 189 4.32 8.82 16.10
C GLN A 189 5.77 9.31 15.98
N VAL A 190 6.57 8.58 15.20
CA VAL A 190 7.91 9.01 14.80
C VAL A 190 8.14 8.75 13.32
N VAL A 191 8.81 9.70 12.64
CA VAL A 191 9.11 9.62 11.21
C VAL A 191 10.56 10.00 10.95
N CYS A 192 11.33 9.05 10.44
CA CYS A 192 12.71 9.25 10.04
C CYS A 192 12.79 9.65 8.56
N GLY A 193 13.49 10.74 8.29
CA GLY A 193 14.03 11.04 6.97
C GLY A 193 15.35 10.30 6.76
N ALA A 194 16.14 10.71 5.77
CA ALA A 194 17.45 10.09 5.56
C ALA A 194 18.40 10.32 6.75
N TYR A 195 18.46 11.56 7.25
CA TYR A 195 19.46 11.99 8.24
C TYR A 195 18.89 12.77 9.44
N HIS A 196 17.57 12.95 9.50
CA HIS A 196 16.85 13.59 10.60
C HIS A 196 15.60 12.77 10.92
N ALA A 197 15.01 13.02 12.08
CA ALA A 197 13.70 12.46 12.41
C ALA A 197 12.85 13.48 13.15
N ILE A 198 11.54 13.28 13.06
CA ILE A 198 10.54 14.11 13.70
C ILE A 198 9.54 13.20 14.41
N ALA A 199 9.27 13.52 15.67
CA ALA A 199 8.30 12.84 16.51
C ALA A 199 7.09 13.75 16.77
N LEU A 200 5.89 13.17 16.72
CA LEU A 200 4.61 13.84 16.93
C LEU A 200 4.02 13.37 18.27
N THR A 201 3.60 14.35 19.08
CA THR A 201 2.97 14.09 20.37
C THR A 201 1.45 14.01 20.26
N ALA A 202 0.79 13.41 21.24
CA ALA A 202 -0.67 13.31 21.30
C ALA A 202 -1.37 14.68 21.34
N THR A 203 -0.67 15.71 21.81
CA THR A 203 -1.16 17.10 21.86
C THR A 203 -0.96 17.84 20.53
N GLY A 204 -0.31 17.22 19.54
CA GLY A 204 -0.06 17.79 18.23
C GLY A 204 1.17 18.69 18.14
N LYS A 205 2.16 18.50 19.02
CA LYS A 205 3.48 19.14 18.90
C LYS A 205 4.43 18.26 18.09
N LEU A 206 5.37 18.90 17.39
CA LEU A 206 6.45 18.21 16.68
C LEU A 206 7.78 18.50 17.37
N PHE A 207 8.59 17.47 17.53
CA PHE A 207 9.96 17.56 18.03
C PHE A 207 10.90 16.88 17.05
N GLY A 208 12.09 17.42 16.82
CA GLY A 208 13.01 16.81 15.87
C GLY A 208 14.47 16.87 16.25
N TYR A 209 15.25 15.98 15.63
CA TYR A 209 16.69 15.83 15.84
C TYR A 209 17.38 15.34 14.56
N GLY A 210 18.70 15.36 14.57
CA GLY A 210 19.57 14.90 13.49
C GLY A 210 20.13 16.05 12.66
N ARG A 211 20.46 15.77 11.40
CA ARG A 211 21.05 16.75 10.49
C ARG A 211 20.07 17.92 10.24
N ASN A 212 20.57 19.15 10.30
CA ASN A 212 19.79 20.39 10.16
C ASN A 212 20.52 21.47 9.32
N ASP A 213 21.48 21.07 8.49
CA ASP A 213 22.26 21.98 7.64
C ASP A 213 21.41 22.79 6.65
N ASP A 214 20.25 22.26 6.27
CA ASP A 214 19.27 22.89 5.39
C ASP A 214 18.00 23.33 6.16
N GLY A 215 18.03 23.29 7.49
CA GLY A 215 16.87 23.63 8.32
C GLY A 215 15.74 22.60 8.28
N GLN A 216 16.03 21.34 7.93
CA GLN A 216 15.05 20.26 7.76
C GLN A 216 14.38 19.80 9.07
N VAL A 217 14.95 20.15 10.22
CA VAL A 217 14.32 20.02 11.54
C VAL A 217 13.66 21.34 11.89
N ASN A 218 14.43 22.41 12.06
CA ASN A 218 13.93 23.74 12.41
C ASN A 218 14.84 24.87 11.89
N GLY A 219 14.49 26.12 12.25
CA GLY A 219 15.18 27.32 11.78
C GLY A 219 16.46 27.70 12.51
N GLU A 220 16.95 26.86 13.42
CA GLU A 220 18.16 27.15 14.17
C GLU A 220 19.43 27.11 13.31
N THR A 221 20.47 27.78 13.80
CA THR A 221 21.77 27.89 13.11
C THR A 221 22.61 26.62 13.19
N SER A 222 22.31 25.68 14.08
CA SER A 222 23.07 24.44 14.18
C SER A 222 22.84 23.54 12.96
N CYS A 223 23.93 23.03 12.37
CA CYS A 223 23.87 22.07 11.27
C CYS A 223 23.48 20.65 11.72
N PHE A 224 23.45 20.41 13.03
CA PHE A 224 23.06 19.13 13.63
C PHE A 224 22.43 19.37 15.01
N ILE A 225 21.26 18.77 15.24
CA ILE A 225 20.57 18.79 16.53
C ILE A 225 20.76 17.40 17.15
N SER A 226 21.45 17.33 18.28
CA SER A 226 21.60 16.07 18.99
C SER A 226 20.26 15.63 19.57
N GLU A 227 20.08 14.32 19.67
CA GLU A 227 18.94 13.69 20.31
C GLU A 227 18.77 14.15 21.77
N GLU A 228 19.86 14.43 22.49
CA GLU A 228 19.81 14.95 23.87
C GLU A 228 19.30 16.39 23.95
N CYS A 229 19.40 17.12 22.84
CA CYS A 229 18.95 18.49 22.68
C CYS A 229 17.81 18.54 21.65
N ILE A 230 16.95 17.51 21.59
CA ILE A 230 15.78 17.51 20.71
C ILE A 230 14.98 18.81 20.88
N VAL A 231 14.53 19.41 19.77
CA VAL A 231 13.92 20.75 19.77
C VAL A 231 12.49 20.71 19.27
N GLU A 232 11.63 21.58 19.82
CA GLU A 232 10.27 21.78 19.33
C GLU A 232 10.25 22.52 17.98
N ILE A 233 9.43 22.02 17.06
CA ILE A 233 9.11 22.64 15.77
C ILE A 233 7.78 23.37 15.92
N LYS A 234 7.86 24.63 16.35
CA LYS A 234 6.69 25.44 16.68
C LYS A 234 5.80 25.67 15.47
N HIS A 235 4.49 25.56 15.67
CA HIS A 235 3.51 25.90 14.65
C HIS A 235 3.54 27.41 14.36
N PRO A 236 3.65 27.85 13.09
CA PRO A 236 3.87 29.27 12.76
C PRO A 236 2.69 30.18 13.12
N LEU A 237 1.48 29.63 13.25
CA LEU A 237 0.27 30.38 13.65
C LEU A 237 -0.01 30.36 15.16
N GLY A 238 0.73 29.59 15.96
CA GLY A 238 0.53 29.54 17.41
C GLY A 238 -0.80 28.92 17.86
N GLU A 239 -1.45 29.55 18.83
CA GLU A 239 -2.59 29.01 19.58
C GLU A 239 -3.76 28.55 18.68
N GLY A 240 -4.36 27.41 19.02
CA GLY A 240 -5.48 26.81 18.26
C GLY A 240 -5.07 26.04 17.00
N HIS A 241 -3.78 26.05 16.65
CA HIS A 241 -3.20 25.26 15.57
C HIS A 241 -2.23 24.21 16.11
N TYR A 242 -2.37 22.98 15.63
CA TYR A 242 -1.50 21.87 16.02
C TYR A 242 -1.33 20.89 14.87
N TRP A 243 -0.20 20.19 14.89
CA TRP A 243 0.19 19.23 13.87
C TRP A 243 -0.62 17.93 14.01
N THR A 244 -0.89 17.29 12.88
CA THR A 244 -1.66 16.03 12.83
C THR A 244 -0.94 14.94 12.06
N GLN A 245 -0.07 15.28 11.11
CA GLN A 245 0.75 14.34 10.37
C GLN A 245 2.08 14.99 9.98
N VAL A 246 3.11 14.17 9.81
CA VAL A 246 4.42 14.57 9.32
C VAL A 246 5.01 13.50 8.40
N SER A 247 5.81 13.91 7.41
CA SER A 247 6.62 13.02 6.59
C SER A 247 7.98 13.65 6.31
N CYS A 248 9.03 12.82 6.29
CA CYS A 248 10.42 13.26 6.13
C CYS A 248 11.04 12.68 4.86
N GLY A 249 11.73 13.51 4.09
CA GLY A 249 12.50 13.13 2.89
C GLY A 249 14.00 13.01 3.16
N LEU A 250 14.83 13.32 2.15
CA LEU A 250 16.29 13.31 2.28
C LEU A 250 16.77 14.42 3.22
N LYS A 251 16.31 15.64 2.95
CA LYS A 251 16.60 16.86 3.71
C LYS A 251 15.42 17.82 3.73
N GLN A 252 14.21 17.29 3.66
CA GLN A 252 12.98 18.07 3.60
C GLN A 252 11.93 17.44 4.49
N THR A 253 10.98 18.25 4.93
CA THR A 253 9.87 17.82 5.79
C THR A 253 8.58 18.42 5.27
N ILE A 254 7.50 17.64 5.34
CA ILE A 254 6.13 18.08 5.09
C ILE A 254 5.25 17.73 6.28
N ALA A 255 4.37 18.63 6.69
CA ALA A 255 3.43 18.40 7.78
C ALA A 255 2.03 18.95 7.48
N LEU A 256 1.03 18.37 8.13
CA LEU A 256 -0.39 18.73 8.04
C LEU A 256 -0.87 19.26 9.40
N ASP A 257 -1.58 20.39 9.41
CA ASP A 257 -2.22 20.91 10.63
C ASP A 257 -3.67 20.42 10.79
N ASN A 258 -4.26 20.69 11.96
CA ASN A 258 -5.64 20.38 12.31
C ASN A 258 -6.70 21.12 11.48
N LYS A 259 -6.32 22.12 10.68
CA LYS A 259 -7.20 22.88 9.78
C LYS A 259 -7.07 22.40 8.33
N GLY A 260 -6.24 21.40 8.05
CA GLY A 260 -6.01 20.87 6.71
C GLY A 260 -4.97 21.66 5.89
N LYS A 261 -4.20 22.54 6.53
CA LYS A 261 -3.11 23.30 5.90
C LYS A 261 -1.84 22.46 5.88
N VAL A 262 -1.11 22.53 4.76
CA VAL A 262 0.12 21.79 4.53
C VAL A 262 1.31 22.74 4.61
N TYR A 263 2.34 22.33 5.33
CA TYR A 263 3.57 23.10 5.52
C TYR A 263 4.78 22.30 5.06
N ILE A 264 5.77 22.96 4.47
CA ILE A 264 7.04 22.37 4.05
C ILE A 264 8.24 23.19 4.56
N TRP A 265 9.35 22.51 4.84
CA TRP A 265 10.63 23.12 5.21
C TRP A 265 11.80 22.17 4.91
N GLY A 266 13.04 22.67 5.05
CA GLY A 266 14.28 22.00 4.68
C GLY A 266 14.83 22.44 3.32
N LEU A 267 15.59 21.57 2.67
CA LEU A 267 16.12 21.79 1.31
C LEU A 267 15.01 21.62 0.28
N ILE A 268 14.46 22.74 -0.18
CA ILE A 268 13.41 22.77 -1.19
C ILE A 268 13.94 23.50 -2.42
N LYS A 269 13.81 22.87 -3.59
CA LYS A 269 14.16 23.53 -4.85
C LYS A 269 12.91 24.16 -5.42
N ASP A 270 12.62 25.38 -5.01
CA ASP A 270 11.39 26.04 -5.44
C ASP A 270 11.47 26.55 -6.87
N GLY A 271 10.37 26.41 -7.61
CA GLY A 271 10.02 27.33 -8.71
C GLY A 271 9.26 28.57 -8.19
N LEU A 272 9.02 28.65 -6.88
CA LEU A 272 8.28 29.72 -6.17
C LEU A 272 9.20 30.86 -5.70
N THR A 273 10.51 30.64 -5.62
CA THR A 273 11.51 31.67 -5.36
C THR A 273 12.60 31.59 -6.42
N SER A 274 13.07 32.73 -6.93
CA SER A 274 14.15 32.83 -7.93
C SER A 274 15.53 32.35 -7.42
N VAL A 275 15.57 31.73 -6.25
CA VAL A 275 16.76 31.18 -5.61
C VAL A 275 16.38 29.78 -5.15
N SER A 276 17.10 28.76 -5.64
CA SER A 276 17.16 27.46 -4.98
C SER A 276 17.68 27.69 -3.55
N GLY A 277 16.83 27.53 -2.54
CA GLY A 277 17.18 27.93 -1.17
C GLY A 277 16.53 27.04 -0.13
N SER A 278 17.28 26.77 0.94
CA SER A 278 16.77 26.01 2.09
C SER A 278 15.73 26.86 2.84
N VAL A 279 14.52 26.31 2.99
CA VAL A 279 13.41 26.92 3.73
C VAL A 279 13.53 26.50 5.18
N LYS A 280 13.98 27.41 6.04
CA LYS A 280 14.39 27.06 7.40
C LYS A 280 13.24 26.97 8.41
N ALA A 281 12.00 27.27 8.04
CA ALA A 281 10.87 27.21 8.95
C ALA A 281 9.62 26.69 8.24
N PRO A 282 8.66 26.08 8.97
CA PRO A 282 7.42 25.59 8.38
C PRO A 282 6.73 26.67 7.56
N THR A 283 6.71 26.49 6.24
CA THR A 283 6.17 27.45 5.28
C THR A 283 4.94 26.88 4.62
N LEU A 284 3.87 27.68 4.59
CA LEU A 284 2.57 27.25 4.06
C LEU A 284 2.67 26.97 2.56
N VAL A 285 2.16 25.81 2.14
CA VAL A 285 2.00 25.45 0.72
C VAL A 285 0.69 26.05 0.20
N ASP A 286 0.75 26.75 -0.93
CA ASP A 286 -0.45 27.22 -1.61
C ASP A 286 -1.23 26.05 -2.24
N LEU A 287 -2.39 25.78 -1.66
CA LEU A 287 -3.31 24.72 -2.07
C LEU A 287 -4.72 25.29 -2.30
N SER A 288 -4.83 26.56 -2.72
CA SER A 288 -6.12 27.24 -2.94
C SER A 288 -7.06 26.53 -3.91
N ASN A 289 -6.50 25.70 -4.80
CA ASN A 289 -7.24 25.01 -5.87
C ASN A 289 -7.66 23.58 -5.50
N LEU A 290 -7.54 23.17 -4.24
CA LEU A 290 -8.00 21.86 -3.80
C LEU A 290 -9.54 21.77 -3.76
N SER A 291 -10.08 20.71 -4.37
CA SER A 291 -11.50 20.36 -4.31
C SER A 291 -11.93 19.76 -2.98
N SER A 292 -10.99 19.25 -2.19
CA SER A 292 -11.23 18.46 -0.99
C SER A 292 -10.10 18.60 0.03
N LYS A 293 -10.38 18.28 1.30
CA LYS A 293 -9.40 18.34 2.37
C LYS A 293 -8.28 17.32 2.15
N VAL A 294 -7.08 17.65 2.61
CA VAL A 294 -5.94 16.73 2.62
C VAL A 294 -6.20 15.60 3.62
N LYS A 295 -6.11 14.37 3.14
CA LYS A 295 -6.19 13.13 3.92
C LYS A 295 -4.80 12.71 4.42
N LYS A 296 -3.77 12.83 3.57
CA LYS A 296 -2.40 12.36 3.88
C LYS A 296 -1.34 13.25 3.23
N VAL A 297 -0.27 13.54 3.98
CA VAL A 297 0.98 14.11 3.44
C VAL A 297 2.05 13.03 3.34
N MET A 298 2.94 13.16 2.36
CA MET A 298 3.99 12.17 2.10
C MET A 298 5.19 12.82 1.41
N SER A 299 6.35 12.19 1.54
CA SER A 299 7.60 12.66 0.94
C SER A 299 8.40 11.50 0.36
N GLY A 300 8.98 11.73 -0.81
CA GLY A 300 10.16 10.98 -1.26
C GLY A 300 11.44 11.70 -0.83
N TYR A 301 12.59 11.36 -1.43
CA TYR A 301 13.86 12.01 -1.10
C TYR A 301 13.83 13.52 -1.36
N SER A 302 13.35 13.91 -2.53
CA SER A 302 13.29 15.31 -2.95
C SER A 302 11.98 15.64 -3.67
N SER A 303 10.92 14.88 -3.37
CA SER A 303 9.56 15.07 -3.87
C SER A 303 8.56 15.03 -2.72
N PHE A 304 7.41 15.64 -2.94
CA PHE A 304 6.30 15.67 -2.00
C PHE A 304 5.05 15.13 -2.66
N GLY A 305 4.12 14.65 -1.84
CA GLY A 305 2.79 14.26 -2.27
C GLY A 305 1.74 14.63 -1.23
N ILE A 306 0.52 14.84 -1.71
CA ILE A 306 -0.69 14.93 -0.91
C ILE A 306 -1.77 14.05 -1.51
N LEU A 307 -2.49 13.33 -0.65
CA LEU A 307 -3.69 12.60 -1.01
C LEU A 307 -4.87 13.31 -0.35
N THR A 308 -5.91 13.60 -1.11
CA THR A 308 -7.14 14.23 -0.62
C THR A 308 -8.19 13.21 -0.17
N GLN A 309 -9.21 13.64 0.57
CA GLN A 309 -10.29 12.77 1.03
C GLN A 309 -11.15 12.19 -0.10
N ASP A 310 -11.23 12.87 -1.24
CA ASP A 310 -11.90 12.40 -2.46
C ASP A 310 -11.00 11.52 -3.36
N GLY A 311 -9.84 11.08 -2.83
CA GLY A 311 -8.98 10.10 -3.51
C GLY A 311 -8.15 10.66 -4.66
N LYS A 312 -7.85 11.97 -4.65
CA LYS A 312 -7.00 12.63 -5.65
C LYS A 312 -5.57 12.80 -5.14
N LEU A 313 -4.60 12.51 -6.01
CA LEU A 313 -3.18 12.59 -5.71
C LEU A 313 -2.56 13.80 -6.42
N GLN A 314 -1.92 14.67 -5.65
CA GLN A 314 -1.03 15.70 -6.18
C GLN A 314 0.40 15.44 -5.72
N THR A 315 1.36 15.61 -6.62
CA THR A 315 2.79 15.40 -6.35
C THR A 315 3.61 16.52 -6.97
N TRP A 316 4.76 16.84 -6.36
CA TRP A 316 5.69 17.84 -6.87
C TRP A 316 7.13 17.60 -6.38
N GLY A 317 8.08 18.36 -6.91
CA GLY A 317 9.50 18.26 -6.62
C GLY A 317 10.30 17.51 -7.70
N TYR A 318 11.42 16.93 -7.30
CA TYR A 318 12.30 16.17 -8.19
C TYR A 318 11.65 14.89 -8.65
N ASN A 319 11.65 14.70 -9.97
CA ASN A 319 10.97 13.60 -10.64
C ASN A 319 11.92 12.84 -11.58
N LEU A 320 13.24 12.88 -11.34
CA LEU A 320 14.25 12.28 -12.23
C LEU A 320 14.04 10.77 -12.44
N HIS A 321 13.42 10.12 -11.47
CA HIS A 321 13.10 8.70 -11.49
C HIS A 321 11.62 8.42 -11.72
N TYR A 322 10.82 9.39 -12.19
CA TYR A 322 9.36 9.26 -12.36
C TYR A 322 8.57 9.07 -11.05
N ASN A 323 9.21 9.35 -9.91
CA ASN A 323 8.68 9.21 -8.56
C ASN A 323 7.58 10.25 -8.19
N CYS A 324 7.29 11.21 -9.06
CA CYS A 324 6.10 12.06 -8.95
C CYS A 324 4.93 11.55 -9.82
N CYS A 325 5.08 10.44 -10.55
CA CYS A 325 3.98 9.77 -11.27
C CYS A 325 3.41 10.51 -12.51
N HIS A 326 4.11 11.53 -13.05
CA HIS A 326 3.62 12.36 -14.18
C HIS A 326 3.98 11.86 -15.59
N GLY A 327 4.50 10.64 -15.75
CA GLY A 327 4.89 10.09 -17.07
C GLY A 327 6.13 10.72 -17.70
N HIS A 328 6.71 11.74 -17.09
CA HIS A 328 7.96 12.40 -17.51
C HIS A 328 8.95 12.50 -16.36
N ASN A 329 10.23 12.73 -16.67
CA ASN A 329 11.31 12.84 -15.67
C ASN A 329 11.73 14.28 -15.31
N LYS A 330 10.93 15.29 -15.72
CA LYS A 330 11.18 16.71 -15.45
C LYS A 330 10.71 17.13 -14.05
N PHE A 331 11.41 18.11 -13.46
CA PHE A 331 11.06 18.73 -12.19
C PHE A 331 9.63 19.31 -12.20
N VAL A 332 8.86 19.06 -11.13
CA VAL A 332 7.48 19.53 -10.99
C VAL A 332 7.46 20.64 -9.94
N GLN A 333 7.17 21.88 -10.37
CA GLN A 333 7.44 23.07 -9.56
C GLN A 333 6.50 23.30 -8.39
N LYS A 334 5.23 22.90 -8.54
CA LYS A 334 4.16 23.16 -7.57
C LYS A 334 3.25 21.94 -7.46
N PRO A 335 2.45 21.81 -6.40
CA PRO A 335 1.47 20.75 -6.28
C PRO A 335 0.66 20.60 -7.57
N THR A 336 0.80 19.43 -8.22
CA THR A 336 0.21 19.16 -9.53
C THR A 336 -0.52 17.83 -9.48
N MET A 337 -1.74 17.80 -10.01
CA MET A 337 -2.56 16.60 -10.08
C MET A 337 -1.89 15.52 -10.93
N VAL A 338 -1.89 14.28 -10.46
CA VAL A 338 -1.45 13.12 -11.24
C VAL A 338 -2.59 12.69 -12.17
N GLU A 339 -2.66 13.30 -13.35
CA GLU A 339 -3.78 13.16 -14.28
C GLU A 339 -4.06 11.71 -14.70
N SER A 340 -3.01 10.91 -14.88
CA SER A 340 -3.12 9.49 -15.26
C SER A 340 -3.87 8.63 -14.24
N LEU A 341 -3.95 9.08 -12.98
CA LEU A 341 -4.65 8.40 -11.90
C LEU A 341 -5.97 9.07 -11.53
N SER A 342 -6.32 10.20 -12.17
CA SER A 342 -7.56 10.92 -11.90
C SER A 342 -8.84 10.07 -12.02
N PRO A 343 -8.95 9.04 -12.88
CA PRO A 343 -10.15 8.19 -12.95
C PRO A 343 -10.25 7.15 -11.82
N MET A 344 -9.18 6.98 -11.04
CA MET A 344 -9.11 5.96 -9.98
C MET A 344 -9.42 6.58 -8.61
N ALA A 345 -10.11 5.81 -7.76
CA ALA A 345 -10.23 6.14 -6.34
C ALA A 345 -8.98 5.66 -5.61
N ILE A 346 -8.07 6.58 -5.27
CA ILE A 346 -6.84 6.23 -4.56
C ILE A 346 -7.14 6.07 -3.06
N ASN A 347 -6.90 4.87 -2.54
CA ASN A 347 -7.08 4.54 -1.13
C ASN A 347 -5.89 5.03 -0.29
N ASP A 348 -4.68 4.70 -0.73
CA ASP A 348 -3.44 5.09 -0.06
C ASP A 348 -2.26 5.17 -1.02
N VAL A 349 -1.22 5.89 -0.60
CA VAL A 349 0.02 6.07 -1.36
C VAL A 349 1.21 5.89 -0.42
N PHE A 350 2.18 5.09 -0.86
CA PHE A 350 3.42 4.81 -0.15
C PHE A 350 4.59 5.31 -1.01
N MET A 351 5.10 6.50 -0.66
CA MET A 351 6.27 7.07 -1.33
C MET A 351 7.55 6.69 -0.57
N GLY A 352 8.57 6.26 -1.30
CA GLY A 352 9.93 6.09 -0.78
C GLY A 352 10.91 7.01 -1.49
N ALA A 353 12.18 6.63 -1.50
CA ALA A 353 13.24 7.46 -2.04
C ALA A 353 13.00 7.82 -3.52
N TYR A 354 12.81 6.81 -4.36
CA TYR A 354 12.73 6.93 -5.82
C TYR A 354 11.58 6.15 -6.45
N ASN A 355 10.76 5.49 -5.66
CA ASN A 355 9.62 4.70 -6.11
C ASN A 355 8.39 4.95 -5.23
N VAL A 356 7.23 4.70 -5.82
CA VAL A 356 5.93 4.92 -5.20
C VAL A 356 5.05 3.71 -5.46
N PHE A 357 4.35 3.27 -4.42
CA PHE A 357 3.24 2.34 -4.53
C PHE A 357 1.93 3.06 -4.26
N ILE A 358 0.90 2.72 -5.03
CA ILE A 358 -0.40 3.37 -4.99
C ILE A 358 -1.43 2.27 -4.84
N SER A 359 -2.17 2.30 -3.73
CA SER A 359 -3.31 1.43 -3.52
C SER A 359 -4.55 2.12 -4.07
N CYS A 360 -5.13 1.52 -5.10
CA CYS A 360 -6.38 1.98 -5.68
C CYS A 360 -7.51 1.05 -5.25
N GLY A 361 -8.66 1.64 -4.94
CA GLY A 361 -9.91 0.90 -4.92
C GLY A 361 -10.30 0.50 -6.34
N LEU A 362 -11.14 -0.53 -6.45
CA LEU A 362 -11.83 -0.85 -7.70
C LEU A 362 -12.62 0.40 -8.13
N SER A 363 -12.17 1.07 -9.18
CA SER A 363 -12.91 2.15 -9.81
C SER A 363 -13.98 1.51 -10.67
N ALA A 364 -15.26 1.79 -10.38
CA ALA A 364 -16.42 1.22 -11.07
C ALA A 364 -16.37 1.40 -12.60
N THR A 365 -15.58 2.34 -13.11
CA THR A 365 -15.46 2.65 -14.54
C THR A 365 -14.24 2.02 -15.22
N SER A 366 -13.13 1.75 -14.50
CA SER A 366 -11.93 1.13 -15.11
C SER A 366 -11.99 -0.39 -15.20
N ASP A 367 -12.85 -1.01 -14.38
CA ASP A 367 -13.00 -2.47 -14.33
C ASP A 367 -13.65 -3.03 -15.60
N TYR A 368 -14.56 -2.32 -16.26
CA TYR A 368 -15.26 -2.86 -17.42
C TYR A 368 -14.30 -3.08 -18.60
N SER A 369 -13.60 -2.03 -19.02
CA SER A 369 -12.72 -2.07 -20.20
C SER A 369 -11.49 -2.94 -19.97
N ARG A 370 -10.96 -2.99 -18.74
CA ARG A 370 -9.74 -3.73 -18.41
C ARG A 370 -10.00 -5.23 -18.22
N LEU A 371 -11.08 -5.61 -17.53
CA LEU A 371 -11.49 -7.00 -17.35
C LEU A 371 -11.91 -7.65 -18.69
N LEU A 372 -12.48 -6.85 -19.61
CA LEU A 372 -12.77 -7.24 -21.00
C LEU A 372 -11.50 -7.48 -21.84
N HIS A 373 -10.42 -6.75 -21.56
CA HIS A 373 -9.17 -6.83 -22.32
C HIS A 373 -8.26 -7.99 -21.88
N GLU A 374 -8.19 -8.26 -20.58
CA GLU A 374 -7.28 -9.26 -19.98
C GLU A 374 -7.80 -10.71 -20.12
N THR A 375 -9.09 -10.91 -20.40
CA THR A 375 -9.69 -12.25 -20.54
C THR A 375 -9.54 -12.88 -21.93
N CYS A 376 -8.87 -12.22 -22.90
CA CYS A 376 -8.77 -12.69 -24.29
C CYS A 376 -10.12 -13.07 -24.95
N TYR A 377 -11.25 -12.57 -24.44
CA TYR A 377 -12.60 -12.90 -24.94
C TYR A 377 -13.21 -11.80 -25.83
N PHE A 378 -12.43 -10.76 -26.15
CA PHE A 378 -12.83 -9.70 -27.07
C PHE A 378 -13.06 -10.20 -28.51
N ALA A 379 -12.61 -11.40 -28.86
CA ALA A 379 -12.70 -11.91 -30.24
C ALA A 379 -14.08 -12.49 -30.60
N ASP A 380 -14.89 -12.99 -29.65
CA ASP A 380 -16.14 -13.72 -29.98
C ASP A 380 -17.46 -13.04 -29.56
N CYS A 381 -17.44 -12.04 -28.68
CA CYS A 381 -18.67 -11.30 -28.30
C CYS A 381 -18.97 -10.08 -29.23
N LYS A 382 -18.34 -9.96 -30.41
CA LYS A 382 -18.64 -8.87 -31.38
C LYS A 382 -19.84 -9.16 -32.29
N LEU A 383 -20.83 -9.92 -31.81
CA LEU A 383 -22.03 -10.26 -32.57
C LEU A 383 -23.31 -9.68 -31.94
N ARG A 384 -23.64 -8.49 -32.47
CA ARG A 384 -24.98 -7.95 -32.76
C ARG A 384 -25.81 -7.39 -31.60
N ALA A 385 -25.51 -6.14 -31.24
CA ALA A 385 -26.56 -5.13 -31.10
C ALA A 385 -26.35 -4.11 -32.24
N SER A 386 -27.35 -3.92 -33.10
CA SER A 386 -27.33 -3.03 -34.26
C SER A 386 -27.25 -1.52 -33.93
N ASN A 387 -26.93 -1.18 -32.68
CA ASN A 387 -27.20 0.13 -32.09
C ASN A 387 -25.92 0.78 -31.53
N GLY A 388 -24.79 0.07 -31.53
CA GLY A 388 -23.51 0.61 -31.01
C GLY A 388 -23.34 0.59 -29.49
N ASP A 389 -24.34 0.16 -28.72
CA ASP A 389 -24.22 0.02 -27.26
C ASP A 389 -23.51 -1.28 -26.87
N GLU A 390 -22.45 -1.16 -26.05
CA GLU A 390 -21.73 -2.27 -25.44
C GLU A 390 -22.57 -2.94 -24.34
N GLN A 391 -23.45 -3.87 -24.71
CA GLN A 391 -24.23 -4.64 -23.73
C GLN A 391 -23.60 -6.01 -23.44
N VAL A 392 -23.50 -6.36 -22.15
CA VAL A 392 -23.16 -7.72 -21.71
C VAL A 392 -24.24 -8.68 -22.20
N CYS A 393 -23.91 -9.65 -23.04
CA CYS A 393 -24.87 -10.65 -23.50
C CYS A 393 -24.80 -11.92 -22.65
N HIS A 394 -25.89 -12.71 -22.65
CA HIS A 394 -25.94 -14.00 -21.97
C HIS A 394 -24.72 -14.89 -22.27
N SER A 395 -24.23 -14.86 -23.52
CA SER A 395 -23.08 -15.67 -23.92
C SER A 395 -21.79 -15.27 -23.20
N CYS A 396 -21.58 -13.99 -22.85
CA CYS A 396 -20.37 -13.56 -22.16
C CYS A 396 -20.41 -13.94 -20.66
N ILE A 397 -21.59 -13.96 -20.01
CA ILE A 397 -21.76 -14.50 -18.64
C ILE A 397 -21.46 -16.01 -18.64
N LEU A 398 -21.98 -16.74 -19.63
CA LEU A 398 -21.80 -18.19 -19.79
C LEU A 398 -20.36 -18.60 -20.12
N SER A 399 -19.56 -17.68 -20.65
CA SER A 399 -18.16 -17.91 -21.01
C SER A 399 -17.18 -17.60 -19.88
N ALA A 400 -17.67 -17.05 -18.76
CA ALA A 400 -16.84 -16.61 -17.64
C ALA A 400 -16.24 -17.81 -16.88
N ARG A 401 -14.91 -17.89 -16.88
CA ARG A 401 -14.17 -19.00 -16.24
C ARG A 401 -13.84 -18.80 -14.75
N SER A 402 -14.33 -17.72 -14.14
CA SER A 402 -14.38 -17.58 -12.68
C SER A 402 -15.82 -17.32 -12.19
N PRO A 403 -16.27 -17.99 -11.11
CA PRO A 403 -17.56 -17.72 -10.47
C PRO A 403 -17.76 -16.25 -10.07
N TYR A 404 -16.68 -15.60 -9.62
CA TYR A 404 -16.66 -14.19 -9.27
C TYR A 404 -16.87 -13.29 -10.50
N ILE A 405 -16.26 -13.65 -11.63
CA ILE A 405 -16.42 -12.92 -12.91
C ILE A 405 -17.85 -13.09 -13.45
N ALA A 406 -18.42 -14.30 -13.33
CA ALA A 406 -19.81 -14.55 -13.73
C ALA A 406 -20.79 -13.69 -12.91
N ALA A 407 -20.57 -13.57 -11.59
CA ALA A 407 -21.40 -12.72 -10.72
C ALA A 407 -21.29 -11.22 -11.07
N LEU A 408 -20.08 -10.73 -11.36
CA LEU A 408 -19.85 -9.35 -11.81
C LEU A 408 -20.53 -9.04 -13.15
N LEU A 409 -20.42 -9.96 -14.13
CA LEU A 409 -21.06 -9.81 -15.43
C LEU A 409 -22.59 -9.85 -15.31
N PHE A 410 -23.13 -10.68 -14.42
CA PHE A 410 -24.56 -10.73 -14.14
C PHE A 410 -25.07 -9.44 -13.48
N LYS A 411 -24.34 -8.91 -12.49
CA LYS A 411 -24.63 -7.60 -11.89
C LYS A 411 -24.73 -6.50 -12.95
N SER A 412 -23.79 -6.45 -13.89
CA SER A 412 -23.82 -5.51 -15.01
C SER A 412 -25.02 -5.74 -15.94
N TYR A 413 -25.33 -7.00 -16.26
CA TYR A 413 -26.48 -7.36 -17.08
C TYR A 413 -27.81 -6.88 -16.48
N VAL A 414 -28.03 -7.14 -15.18
CA VAL A 414 -29.25 -6.74 -14.47
C VAL A 414 -29.34 -5.20 -14.36
N THR A 415 -28.24 -4.54 -14.04
CA THR A 415 -28.20 -3.07 -13.90
C THR A 415 -28.55 -2.37 -15.23
N ASN A 416 -28.02 -2.90 -16.36
CA ASN A 416 -28.33 -2.37 -17.69
C ASN A 416 -29.78 -2.65 -18.14
N GLN A 417 -30.33 -3.82 -17.80
CA GLN A 417 -31.73 -4.16 -18.08
C GLN A 417 -32.73 -3.37 -17.22
N LEU A 418 -32.32 -2.88 -16.05
CA LEU A 418 -33.13 -1.99 -15.20
C LEU A 418 -33.11 -0.53 -15.70
N SER A 419 -32.04 -0.11 -16.37
CA SER A 419 -31.88 1.25 -16.94
C SER A 419 -32.62 1.47 -18.26
N THR A 420 -32.84 0.39 -19.01
CA THR A 420 -33.68 0.38 -20.21
C THR A 420 -35.07 -0.11 -19.82
N SER A 421 -36.14 0.51 -20.28
CA SER A 421 -37.52 0.18 -19.92
C SER A 421 -37.96 -1.19 -20.50
N CYS A 422 -37.35 -2.28 -20.04
CA CYS A 422 -37.64 -3.64 -20.46
C CYS A 422 -38.53 -4.29 -19.39
N ALA A 423 -39.84 -4.17 -19.60
CA ALA A 423 -40.91 -4.65 -18.73
C ALA A 423 -41.03 -6.20 -18.67
N LYS A 424 -39.96 -6.92 -18.33
CA LYS A 424 -39.97 -8.40 -18.28
C LYS A 424 -39.44 -9.07 -17.00
N PHE A 425 -38.95 -8.33 -16.01
CA PHE A 425 -38.76 -8.87 -14.65
C PHE A 425 -39.94 -8.48 -13.76
N THR A 426 -41.12 -9.04 -14.05
CA THR A 426 -42.25 -9.01 -13.11
C THR A 426 -42.14 -10.22 -12.19
N SER A 427 -41.57 -10.03 -10.99
CA SER A 427 -41.64 -11.01 -9.91
C SER A 427 -41.83 -10.26 -8.59
N THR A 428 -42.98 -10.49 -7.96
CA THR A 428 -43.62 -9.74 -6.87
C THR A 428 -43.12 -10.08 -5.47
N SER A 429 -41.89 -10.57 -5.33
CA SER A 429 -41.34 -10.91 -4.01
C SER A 429 -40.30 -9.88 -3.57
N GLU A 430 -40.62 -9.08 -2.56
CA GLU A 430 -39.65 -8.19 -1.88
C GLU A 430 -38.39 -8.94 -1.44
N LYS A 431 -38.51 -10.25 -1.16
CA LYS A 431 -37.40 -11.13 -0.82
C LYS A 431 -36.42 -11.34 -1.97
N LEU A 432 -36.91 -11.53 -3.19
CA LEU A 432 -36.06 -11.68 -4.39
C LEU A 432 -35.38 -10.36 -4.76
N LYS A 433 -36.06 -9.23 -4.54
CA LYS A 433 -35.48 -7.90 -4.76
C LYS A 433 -34.35 -7.60 -3.77
N ALA A 434 -34.54 -7.96 -2.49
CA ALA A 434 -33.49 -7.87 -1.46
C ALA A 434 -32.31 -8.82 -1.74
N GLU A 435 -32.58 -10.05 -2.19
CA GLU A 435 -31.54 -11.00 -2.59
C GLU A 435 -30.75 -10.52 -3.81
N ILE A 436 -31.41 -9.90 -4.80
CA ILE A 436 -30.74 -9.28 -5.96
C ILE A 436 -29.94 -8.04 -5.52
N GLU A 437 -30.46 -7.17 -4.65
CA GLU A 437 -29.70 -6.02 -4.10
C GLU A 437 -28.47 -6.47 -3.30
N ASN A 438 -28.55 -7.60 -2.60
CA ASN A 438 -27.40 -8.22 -1.92
C ASN A 438 -26.37 -8.81 -2.91
N ILE A 439 -26.83 -9.44 -4.01
CA ILE A 439 -25.94 -9.90 -5.10
C ILE A 439 -25.26 -8.71 -5.80
N LEU A 440 -25.97 -7.58 -5.93
CA LEU A 440 -25.46 -6.36 -6.56
C LEU A 440 -24.38 -5.67 -5.71
N THR A 441 -24.20 -5.95 -4.42
CA THR A 441 -23.14 -5.32 -3.60
C THR A 441 -21.86 -6.15 -3.50
N LEU A 442 -21.92 -7.48 -3.73
CA LEU A 442 -20.79 -8.43 -3.66
C LEU A 442 -19.98 -8.41 -2.33
N ASP A 443 -20.43 -7.68 -1.31
CA ASP A 443 -19.70 -7.46 -0.07
C ASP A 443 -19.74 -8.66 0.90
N PHE A 444 -20.47 -9.74 0.58
CA PHE A 444 -20.77 -10.82 1.54
C PHE A 444 -20.57 -12.26 1.03
N ILE A 445 -19.85 -12.50 -0.08
CA ILE A 445 -19.47 -13.89 -0.42
C ILE A 445 -18.26 -14.29 0.44
N GLU A 446 -18.54 -14.77 1.64
CA GLU A 446 -17.52 -15.17 2.62
C GLU A 446 -17.08 -16.63 2.42
N ASP A 447 -17.94 -17.47 1.81
CA ASP A 447 -17.66 -18.88 1.58
C ASP A 447 -18.29 -19.45 0.28
N GLY A 448 -17.94 -20.71 -0.01
CA GLY A 448 -18.38 -21.42 -1.21
C GLY A 448 -19.86 -21.83 -1.23
N ASN A 449 -20.53 -21.95 -0.08
CA ASN A 449 -21.95 -22.29 -0.02
C ASN A 449 -22.82 -21.10 -0.42
N GLN A 450 -22.47 -19.90 0.04
CA GLN A 450 -23.15 -18.67 -0.35
C GLN A 450 -23.00 -18.42 -1.86
N LEU A 451 -21.80 -18.66 -2.40
CA LEU A 451 -21.57 -18.60 -3.85
C LEU A 451 -22.43 -19.63 -4.60
N SER A 452 -22.55 -20.86 -4.11
CA SER A 452 -23.41 -21.89 -4.72
C SER A 452 -24.87 -21.47 -4.73
N GLN A 453 -25.40 -20.90 -3.64
CA GLN A 453 -26.79 -20.43 -3.56
C GLN A 453 -27.06 -19.30 -4.55
N VAL A 454 -26.12 -18.38 -4.73
CA VAL A 454 -26.21 -17.31 -5.73
C VAL A 454 -26.20 -17.91 -7.14
N LEU A 455 -25.29 -18.85 -7.41
CA LEU A 455 -25.20 -19.53 -8.70
C LEU A 455 -26.45 -20.37 -9.03
N ASP A 456 -27.10 -20.98 -8.05
CA ASP A 456 -28.36 -21.71 -8.23
C ASP A 456 -29.55 -20.78 -8.52
N LEU A 457 -29.60 -19.62 -7.87
CA LEU A 457 -30.57 -18.56 -8.16
C LEU A 457 -30.40 -18.02 -9.59
N LEU A 458 -29.15 -17.89 -10.05
CA LEU A 458 -28.82 -17.50 -11.43
C LEU A 458 -29.22 -18.58 -12.43
N TYR A 459 -28.90 -19.84 -12.13
CA TYR A 459 -29.27 -21.01 -12.92
C TYR A 459 -30.80 -21.09 -13.12
N THR A 460 -31.58 -20.91 -12.07
CA THR A 460 -33.05 -21.00 -12.11
C THR A 460 -33.67 -19.89 -12.98
N ASN A 461 -33.13 -18.68 -12.94
CA ASN A 461 -33.66 -17.56 -13.72
C ASN A 461 -33.21 -17.55 -15.19
N ILE A 462 -32.01 -18.09 -15.47
CA ILE A 462 -31.45 -18.16 -16.83
C ILE A 462 -32.01 -19.37 -17.60
N SER A 463 -32.14 -20.54 -16.96
CA SER A 463 -32.62 -21.79 -17.59
C SER A 463 -34.04 -21.69 -18.14
N ASN A 464 -34.92 -20.92 -17.50
CA ASN A 464 -36.29 -20.67 -17.96
C ASN A 464 -36.36 -20.01 -19.37
N ASN A 465 -35.25 -19.50 -19.90
CA ASN A 465 -35.17 -18.83 -21.20
C ASN A 465 -34.21 -19.50 -22.21
N ILE A 466 -33.64 -20.69 -21.91
CA ILE A 466 -32.64 -21.34 -22.77
C ILE A 466 -33.25 -22.50 -23.57
N LYS A 467 -33.01 -22.51 -24.89
CA LYS A 467 -33.53 -23.53 -25.84
C LYS A 467 -32.98 -24.95 -25.64
N ASN A 468 -31.94 -25.16 -24.83
CA ASN A 468 -31.34 -26.47 -24.61
C ASN A 468 -30.73 -26.60 -23.18
N PRO A 469 -31.57 -26.83 -22.15
CA PRO A 469 -31.18 -26.80 -20.74
C PRO A 469 -30.08 -27.83 -20.39
N LYS A 470 -30.14 -29.02 -20.98
CA LYS A 470 -29.23 -30.14 -20.68
C LYS A 470 -27.75 -29.85 -20.95
N LYS A 471 -27.45 -29.17 -22.06
CA LYS A 471 -26.06 -28.79 -22.41
C LYS A 471 -25.52 -27.71 -21.47
N PHE A 472 -26.41 -26.89 -20.90
CA PHE A 472 -26.05 -25.90 -19.90
C PHE A 472 -25.78 -26.56 -18.55
N ASP A 473 -26.59 -27.55 -18.15
CA ASP A 473 -26.36 -28.37 -16.95
C ASP A 473 -25.00 -29.05 -16.99
N ASP A 474 -24.63 -29.64 -18.13
CA ASP A 474 -23.35 -30.36 -18.27
C ASP A 474 -22.13 -29.43 -18.14
N ILE A 475 -22.23 -28.20 -18.63
CA ILE A 475 -21.16 -27.17 -18.56
C ILE A 475 -21.06 -26.59 -17.15
N PHE A 476 -22.20 -26.26 -16.55
CA PHE A 476 -22.28 -25.67 -15.21
C PHE A 476 -21.82 -26.68 -14.13
N ASN A 477 -22.25 -27.93 -14.25
CA ASN A 477 -21.80 -29.01 -13.36
C ASN A 477 -20.32 -29.38 -13.59
N SER A 478 -19.81 -29.37 -14.82
CA SER A 478 -18.35 -29.56 -15.04
C SER A 478 -17.50 -28.47 -14.38
N TYR A 479 -18.08 -27.30 -14.15
CA TYR A 479 -17.38 -26.10 -13.69
C TYR A 479 -17.42 -25.93 -12.17
N LEU A 480 -18.52 -26.30 -11.50
CA LEU A 480 -18.61 -26.32 -10.04
C LEU A 480 -17.63 -27.34 -9.41
N PHE A 481 -17.20 -28.35 -10.17
CA PHE A 481 -16.54 -29.55 -9.64
C PHE A 481 -15.05 -29.73 -9.98
N ASN A 482 -14.28 -28.71 -10.36
CA ASN A 482 -12.81 -28.82 -10.55
C ASN A 482 -12.03 -27.85 -9.61
N THR A 483 -10.97 -28.20 -8.88
CA THR A 483 -10.17 -29.46 -8.85
C THR A 483 -9.65 -29.81 -7.44
N GLU A 484 -9.15 -28.89 -6.61
CA GLU A 484 -8.49 -29.28 -5.33
C GLU A 484 -9.47 -29.65 -4.21
N LYS A 485 -10.50 -28.82 -3.94
CA LYS A 485 -11.52 -29.14 -2.93
C LYS A 485 -12.41 -30.33 -3.33
N SER A 486 -12.64 -30.50 -4.63
CA SER A 486 -13.38 -31.65 -5.17
C SER A 486 -12.64 -32.97 -4.93
N ILE A 487 -11.30 -32.95 -5.03
CA ILE A 487 -10.45 -34.12 -4.74
C ILE A 487 -10.49 -34.47 -3.24
N GLU A 488 -10.41 -33.48 -2.35
CA GLU A 488 -10.53 -33.71 -0.90
C GLU A 488 -11.92 -34.27 -0.52
N LEU A 489 -12.98 -33.73 -1.12
CA LEU A 489 -14.36 -34.19 -0.89
C LEU A 489 -14.60 -35.61 -1.43
N LEU A 490 -14.10 -35.94 -2.63
CA LEU A 490 -14.20 -37.29 -3.22
C LEU A 490 -13.36 -38.32 -2.46
N GLN A 491 -12.20 -37.93 -1.94
CA GLN A 491 -11.39 -38.77 -1.04
C GLN A 491 -12.12 -39.05 0.28
N SER A 492 -12.89 -38.08 0.80
CA SER A 492 -13.70 -38.25 2.01
C SER A 492 -14.93 -39.15 1.82
N LEU A 493 -15.36 -39.37 0.57
CA LEU A 493 -16.56 -40.15 0.22
C LEU A 493 -16.27 -41.60 -0.22
N GLY A 494 -15.01 -42.05 -0.16
CA GLY A 494 -14.67 -43.48 -0.01
C GLY A 494 -14.56 -44.36 -1.26
N ASN A 495 -14.55 -43.83 -2.49
CA ASN A 495 -14.39 -44.67 -3.69
C ASN A 495 -12.97 -44.59 -4.29
N ALA A 496 -12.05 -45.40 -3.76
CA ALA A 496 -10.61 -45.33 -4.03
C ALA A 496 -10.18 -45.63 -5.49
N ASP A 497 -11.02 -46.31 -6.28
CA ASP A 497 -10.67 -46.73 -7.65
C ASP A 497 -10.96 -45.65 -8.71
N GLU A 498 -11.93 -44.75 -8.48
CA GLU A 498 -12.19 -43.60 -9.37
C GLU A 498 -11.14 -42.49 -9.20
N ALA A 499 -10.70 -42.24 -7.97
CA ALA A 499 -9.63 -41.28 -7.68
C ALA A 499 -8.30 -41.65 -8.36
N LYS A 500 -7.98 -42.96 -8.47
CA LYS A 500 -6.78 -43.45 -9.17
C LYS A 500 -6.86 -43.30 -10.69
N LYS A 501 -8.06 -43.37 -11.30
CA LYS A 501 -8.24 -43.15 -12.74
C LYS A 501 -8.01 -41.68 -13.11
N ILE A 502 -8.49 -40.75 -12.28
CA ILE A 502 -8.38 -39.31 -12.55
C ILE A 502 -6.93 -38.81 -12.38
N LYS A 503 -6.19 -39.33 -11.38
CA LYS A 503 -4.75 -39.02 -11.18
C LYS A 503 -3.83 -39.50 -12.32
N ARG A 504 -4.35 -40.29 -13.25
CA ARG A 504 -3.62 -40.79 -14.43
C ARG A 504 -3.91 -39.98 -15.70
N ILE A 505 -4.94 -39.13 -15.66
CA ILE A 505 -5.42 -38.31 -16.79
C ILE A 505 -4.95 -36.85 -16.65
N CYS A 506 -4.82 -36.35 -15.42
CA CYS A 506 -4.03 -35.16 -15.09
C CYS A 506 -2.54 -35.52 -15.03
#